data_AF-A0A5J5FDX0-F1
#
_entry.id   AF-A0A5J5FDX0-F1
#
_cell.length_a   1.000
_cell.length_b   1.000
_cell.length_c   1.000
_cell.angle_alpha   90.00
_cell.angle_beta   90.00
_cell.angle_gamma   90.00
#
_symmetry.space_group_name_H-M   'P 1'
#
loop_
_entity.id
_entity.type
_entity.pdbx_description
1 polymer ?
#
loop_
_entity_poly.entity_id
_entity_poly.type
_entity_poly.pdbx_seq_one_letter_code
_entity_poly.pdbx_strand_id
1 'polypeptide(L)'
;MNIFRIGYLLVLFGVLVLVAMAAIGIAHFALFVIFPVIYGSGLSIIPFLLIFLGIVLMFFAPFQFSHSTDRIFIPPEYDDHENETAEEKKEERHYGGLIMIGPIPIVFGNDRNLIYISIAVAILIILVFILYYLR
;
A
#
# COMPACT_ATOMS: atom_id res chain seq x y z
N MET A 1 5.57 -2.72 26.30
CA MET A 1 4.15 -2.37 26.04
C MET A 1 3.89 -2.61 24.56
N ASN A 2 2.93 -3.47 24.19
CA ASN A 2 2.73 -3.87 22.79
C ASN A 2 2.43 -2.63 21.93
N ILE A 3 3.20 -2.42 20.86
CA ILE A 3 3.06 -1.28 19.95
C ILE A 3 1.62 -1.12 19.45
N PHE A 4 0.93 -2.25 19.25
CA PHE A 4 -0.47 -2.33 18.85
C PHE A 4 -1.44 -1.77 19.90
N ARG A 5 -1.20 -2.00 21.19
CA ARG A 5 -2.02 -1.43 22.27
C ARG A 5 -1.86 0.08 22.37
N ILE A 6 -0.63 0.56 22.18
CA ILE A 6 -0.32 1.99 22.13
C ILE A 6 -1.04 2.63 20.94
N GLY A 7 -0.96 2.01 19.76
CA GLY A 7 -1.69 2.46 18.58
C GLY A 7 -3.20 2.57 18.80
N TYR A 8 -3.82 1.54 19.39
CA TYR A 8 -5.24 1.57 19.71
C TYR A 8 -5.61 2.70 20.69
N LEU A 9 -4.81 2.91 21.74
CA LEU A 9 -5.04 3.99 22.70
C LEU A 9 -4.90 5.38 22.06
N LEU A 10 -3.92 5.57 21.15
CA LEU A 10 -3.77 6.83 20.42
C LEU A 10 -4.97 7.10 19.50
N VAL A 11 -5.46 6.08 18.79
CA VAL A 11 -6.65 6.21 17.93
C VAL A 11 -7.88 6.58 18.76
N LEU A 12 -8.12 5.86 19.87
CA LEU A 12 -9.28 6.10 20.74
C LEU A 12 -9.24 7.49 21.36
N PHE A 13 -8.07 7.92 21.83
CA PHE A 13 -7.86 9.27 22.35
C PHE A 13 -8.09 10.33 21.27
N GLY A 14 -7.57 10.13 20.05
CA GLY A 14 -7.78 11.03 18.92
C GLY A 14 -9.26 11.18 18.56
N VAL A 15 -10.02 10.08 18.54
CA VAL A 15 -11.48 10.11 18.32
C VAL A 15 -12.19 10.88 19.43
N LEU A 16 -11.81 10.67 20.70
CA LEU A 16 -12.42 11.35 21.84
C LEU A 16 -12.17 12.87 21.82
N VAL A 17 -10.96 13.30 21.49
CA VAL A 17 -10.61 14.71 21.29
C VAL A 17 -11.41 15.31 20.13
N LEU A 18 -11.53 14.57 19.03
CA LEU A 18 -12.30 15.00 17.86
C LEU A 18 -13.77 15.22 18.22
N VAL A 19 -14.40 14.27 18.94
CA VAL A 19 -15.79 14.39 19.41
C VAL A 19 -15.96 15.58 20.36
N ALA A 20 -15.01 15.83 21.26
CA ALA A 20 -15.05 16.98 22.15
C ALA A 20 -14.98 18.30 21.37
N MET A 21 -14.08 18.44 20.40
CA MET A 21 -14.01 19.65 19.55
C MET A 21 -15.25 19.84 18.68
N ALA A 22 -15.86 18.75 18.22
CA ALA A 22 -17.14 18.77 17.50
C ALA A 22 -18.27 19.30 18.40
N ALA A 23 -18.36 18.81 19.64
CA ALA A 23 -19.40 19.19 20.61
C ALA A 23 -19.30 20.67 21.03
N ILE A 24 -18.09 21.24 21.06
CA ILE A 24 -17.87 22.67 21.34
C ILE A 24 -18.19 23.54 20.11
N GLY A 25 -18.47 22.92 18.94
CA GLY A 25 -18.82 23.63 17.71
C GLY A 25 -17.64 24.29 17.00
N ILE A 26 -16.40 24.02 17.45
CA ILE A 26 -15.17 24.58 16.86
C ILE A 26 -14.83 23.86 15.55
N ALA A 27 -15.15 22.57 15.48
CA ALA A 27 -14.77 21.74 14.36
C ALA A 27 -15.90 21.62 13.34
N HIS A 28 -15.75 22.35 12.23
CA HIS A 28 -16.55 22.15 11.02
C HIS A 28 -15.91 21.02 10.20
N PHE A 29 -16.53 19.85 10.21
CA PHE A 29 -16.09 18.73 9.39
C PHE A 29 -16.88 18.68 8.09
N ALA A 30 -16.17 18.53 6.98
CA ALA A 30 -16.75 18.11 5.71
C ALA A 30 -16.17 16.73 5.37
N LEU A 31 -17.00 15.70 5.39
CA LEU A 31 -16.61 14.38 4.89
C LEU A 31 -16.74 14.41 3.37
N PHE A 32 -15.61 14.54 2.67
CA PHE A 32 -15.60 14.47 1.21
C PHE A 32 -15.53 13.01 0.76
N VAL A 33 -16.68 12.39 0.56
CA VAL A 33 -16.76 11.03 -0.01
C VAL A 33 -16.93 11.16 -1.52
N ILE A 34 -15.88 10.79 -2.27
CA ILE A 34 -15.98 10.68 -3.72
C ILE A 34 -16.60 9.32 -4.02
N PHE A 35 -17.87 9.32 -4.43
CA PHE A 35 -18.48 8.13 -5.03
C PHE A 35 -18.16 8.12 -6.52
N PRO A 36 -17.33 7.19 -7.01
CA PRO A 36 -17.17 7.01 -8.45
C PRO A 36 -18.51 6.51 -9.02
N VAL A 37 -19.18 7.36 -9.79
CA VAL A 37 -20.42 6.98 -10.48
C VAL A 37 -20.09 6.61 -11.92
N ILE A 38 -20.30 5.33 -12.26
CA ILE A 38 -20.13 4.81 -13.62
C ILE A 38 -21.51 4.67 -14.26
N TYR A 39 -21.78 5.45 -15.29
CA TYR A 39 -22.99 5.33 -16.10
C TYR A 39 -22.71 4.43 -17.32
N GLY A 40 -23.56 3.44 -17.55
CA GLY A 40 -23.42 2.54 -18.69
C GLY A 40 -24.66 1.69 -18.92
N SER A 41 -24.72 1.01 -20.07
CA SER A 41 -25.76 0.02 -20.36
C SER A 41 -25.64 -1.17 -19.40
N GLY A 42 -26.65 -2.05 -19.32
CA GLY A 42 -26.70 -3.15 -18.34
C GLY A 42 -25.43 -4.03 -18.27
N LEU A 43 -24.60 -4.08 -19.30
CA LEU A 43 -23.30 -4.78 -19.28
C LEU A 43 -22.23 -4.10 -18.42
N SER A 44 -22.25 -2.77 -18.28
CA SER A 44 -21.27 -2.01 -17.49
C SER A 44 -21.37 -2.30 -15.98
N ILE A 45 -22.43 -2.97 -15.53
CA ILE A 45 -22.57 -3.42 -14.15
C ILE A 45 -21.55 -4.50 -13.80
N ILE A 46 -21.11 -5.30 -14.77
CA ILE A 46 -20.17 -6.40 -14.55
C ILE A 46 -18.80 -5.89 -14.06
N PRO A 47 -18.09 -5.00 -14.79
CA PRO A 47 -16.82 -4.47 -14.32
C PRO A 47 -16.97 -3.63 -13.05
N PHE A 48 -18.06 -2.86 -12.92
CA PHE A 48 -18.34 -2.11 -11.70
C PHE A 48 -18.45 -3.02 -10.47
N LEU A 49 -19.22 -4.11 -10.59
CA LEU A 49 -19.44 -5.05 -9.50
C LEU A 49 -18.15 -5.81 -9.16
N LEU A 50 -17.34 -6.18 -10.16
CA LEU A 50 -16.01 -6.77 -9.93
C LEU A 50 -15.08 -5.84 -9.15
N ILE A 51 -14.98 -4.57 -9.55
CA ILE A 51 -14.13 -3.58 -8.88
C ILE A 51 -14.65 -3.30 -7.47
N PHE A 52 -15.96 -3.10 -7.33
CA PHE A 52 -16.60 -2.86 -6.03
C PHE A 52 -16.37 -4.02 -5.08
N LEU A 53 -16.61 -5.26 -5.54
CA LEU A 53 -16.39 -6.47 -4.75
C LEU A 53 -14.92 -6.64 -4.38
N GLY A 54 -13.99 -6.34 -5.29
CA GLY A 54 -12.55 -6.36 -5.03
C GLY A 54 -12.12 -5.37 -3.94
N ILE A 55 -12.61 -4.14 -4.00
CA ILE A 55 -12.34 -3.11 -2.97
C ILE A 55 -12.93 -3.54 -1.63
N VAL A 56 -14.16 -4.05 -1.61
CA VAL A 56 -14.80 -4.56 -0.39
C VAL A 56 -13.99 -5.71 0.20
N LEU A 57 -13.58 -6.69 -0.60
CA LEU A 57 -12.74 -7.81 -0.15
C LEU A 57 -11.39 -7.34 0.40
N MET A 58 -10.71 -6.42 -0.28
CA MET A 58 -9.43 -5.87 0.17
C MET A 58 -9.57 -5.07 1.47
N PHE A 59 -10.69 -4.37 1.66
CA PHE A 59 -11.00 -3.67 2.90
C PHE A 59 -11.18 -4.64 4.07
N PHE A 60 -11.80 -5.81 3.84
CA PHE A 60 -12.00 -6.83 4.87
C PHE A 60 -10.80 -7.79 5.07
N ALA A 61 -9.89 -7.90 4.10
CA ALA A 61 -8.70 -8.74 4.16
C ALA A 61 -7.84 -8.57 5.42
N PRO A 62 -7.49 -7.34 5.88
CA PRO A 62 -6.70 -7.16 7.10
C PRO A 62 -7.43 -7.63 8.37
N PHE A 63 -8.76 -7.69 8.36
CA PHE A 63 -9.55 -8.20 9.48
C PHE A 63 -9.58 -9.74 9.55
N GLN A 64 -9.35 -10.42 8.42
CA GLN A 64 -9.28 -11.88 8.36
C GLN A 64 -7.91 -12.43 8.80
N PHE A 65 -6.84 -11.63 8.68
CA PHE A 65 -5.47 -12.03 9.04
C PHE A 65 -5.15 -11.94 10.54
N SER A 66 -6.12 -11.63 11.41
CA SER A 66 -5.87 -11.45 12.84
C SER A 66 -5.81 -12.75 13.66
N HIS A 67 -5.77 -13.94 13.05
CA HIS A 67 -5.52 -15.20 13.75
C HIS A 67 -4.41 -16.01 13.07
N SER A 68 -3.21 -15.91 13.66
CA SER A 68 -2.11 -16.89 13.64
C SER A 68 -1.73 -17.55 12.31
N THR A 69 -0.53 -17.23 11.80
CA THR A 69 0.35 -18.18 11.06
C THR A 69 1.71 -17.50 10.80
N ASP A 70 2.58 -17.48 11.81
CA ASP A 70 3.83 -18.27 11.82
C ASP A 70 3.73 -19.63 11.10
N ARG A 71 3.67 -19.61 9.77
CA ARG A 71 4.01 -20.80 8.97
C ARG A 71 4.99 -20.36 7.89
N ILE A 72 6.24 -20.49 8.29
CA ILE A 72 7.37 -20.74 7.42
C ILE A 72 6.91 -21.77 6.38
N PHE A 73 6.80 -21.36 5.13
CA PHE A 73 6.64 -22.27 4.01
C PHE A 73 8.00 -22.95 3.81
N ILE A 74 8.11 -24.22 4.19
CA ILE A 74 9.28 -25.07 3.96
C ILE A 74 8.99 -25.91 2.71
N PRO A 75 9.60 -25.62 1.54
CA PRO A 75 9.65 -26.60 0.46
C PRO A 75 10.54 -27.78 0.91
N PRO A 76 10.15 -29.04 0.67
CA PRO A 76 10.97 -30.18 1.06
C PRO A 76 12.19 -30.31 0.14
N GLU A 77 13.35 -30.22 0.79
CA GLU A 77 14.46 -31.17 0.72
C GLU A 77 15.20 -31.34 -0.61
N TYR A 78 16.38 -30.73 -0.66
CA TYR A 78 17.57 -31.35 -1.23
C TYR A 78 18.67 -31.35 -0.17
N ASP A 79 18.94 -32.54 0.36
CA ASP A 79 20.12 -32.90 1.13
C ASP A 79 21.37 -32.68 0.25
N ASP A 80 22.38 -32.00 0.77
CA ASP A 80 23.67 -32.62 1.15
C ASP A 80 24.80 -31.56 1.22
N HIS A 81 25.64 -31.72 2.24
CA HIS A 81 26.95 -31.12 2.49
C HIS A 81 27.08 -29.82 3.35
N GLU A 82 27.41 -30.11 4.62
CA GLU A 82 28.59 -29.61 5.35
C GLU A 82 28.65 -28.15 5.83
N ASN A 83 28.38 -28.00 7.13
CA ASN A 83 29.20 -27.36 8.17
C ASN A 83 29.53 -25.84 8.10
N GLU A 84 29.17 -25.20 9.22
CA GLU A 84 29.87 -24.08 9.87
C GLU A 84 29.71 -22.68 9.26
N THR A 85 28.64 -21.98 9.63
CA THR A 85 28.64 -20.85 10.60
C THR A 85 27.29 -20.14 10.53
N ALA A 86 26.56 -20.16 11.64
CA ALA A 86 25.34 -19.39 11.79
C ALA A 86 25.68 -17.90 11.98
N GLU A 87 26.05 -17.23 10.89
CA GLU A 87 25.83 -15.79 10.78
C GLU A 87 24.39 -15.61 10.31
N GLU A 88 23.52 -15.14 11.22
CA GLU A 88 22.22 -14.58 10.85
C GLU A 88 22.43 -13.41 9.90
N LYS A 89 22.51 -13.72 8.60
CA LYS A 89 22.46 -12.74 7.54
C LYS A 89 21.04 -12.18 7.56
N LYS A 90 20.85 -11.09 8.32
CA LYS A 90 19.72 -10.17 8.18
C LYS A 90 19.64 -9.86 6.69
N GLU A 91 18.71 -10.49 5.97
CA GLU A 91 18.46 -10.13 4.58
C GLU A 91 18.04 -8.66 4.59
N GLU A 92 18.97 -7.78 4.21
CA GLU A 92 18.67 -6.38 3.98
C GLU A 92 17.61 -6.35 2.88
N ARG A 93 16.37 -5.99 3.25
CA ARG A 93 15.29 -5.93 2.27
C ARG A 93 15.61 -4.84 1.27
N HIS A 94 15.92 -5.26 0.05
CA HIS A 94 16.13 -4.39 -1.09
C HIS A 94 14.77 -3.93 -1.62
N TYR A 95 14.51 -2.62 -1.55
CA TYR A 95 13.29 -2.02 -2.09
C TYR A 95 13.64 -0.79 -2.92
N GLY A 96 12.82 -0.52 -3.92
CA GLY A 96 12.87 0.67 -4.76
C GLY A 96 11.51 0.90 -5.40
N GLY A 97 11.18 2.16 -5.65
CA GLY A 97 9.89 2.57 -6.16
C GLY A 97 9.92 3.97 -6.75
N LEU A 98 8.88 4.27 -7.52
CA LEU A 98 8.65 5.53 -8.20
C LEU A 98 7.24 6.02 -7.87
N ILE A 99 7.11 7.25 -7.37
CA ILE A 99 5.84 7.96 -7.21
C ILE A 99 5.85 9.13 -8.20
N MET A 100 4.77 9.28 -8.97
CA MET A 100 4.58 10.41 -9.87
C MET A 100 3.58 11.39 -9.24
N ILE A 101 4.02 12.60 -8.87
CA ILE A 101 3.14 13.69 -8.44
C ILE A 101 3.02 14.65 -9.62
N GLY A 102 1.99 14.47 -10.45
CA GLY A 102 1.95 15.10 -11.76
C GLY A 102 3.12 14.62 -12.65
N PRO A 103 3.69 15.46 -13.54
CA PRO A 103 4.81 15.06 -14.39
C PRO A 103 6.15 14.97 -13.64
N ILE A 104 6.18 15.20 -12.32
CA ILE A 104 7.40 15.20 -11.50
C ILE A 104 7.61 13.80 -10.89
N PRO A 105 8.62 13.04 -11.34
CA PRO A 105 8.96 11.73 -10.77
C PRO A 105 9.71 11.88 -9.45
N ILE A 106 9.32 11.08 -8.44
CA ILE A 106 10.01 10.94 -7.17
C ILE A 106 10.43 9.48 -7.03
N VAL A 107 11.74 9.23 -7.14
CA VAL A 107 12.34 7.90 -6.97
C VAL A 107 12.80 7.73 -5.52
N PHE A 108 12.48 6.59 -4.92
CA PHE A 108 12.88 6.23 -3.56
C PHE A 108 13.29 4.76 -3.51
N GLY A 109 14.18 4.41 -2.59
CA GLY A 109 14.66 3.03 -2.46
C GLY A 109 15.94 2.95 -1.63
N ASN A 110 16.27 1.74 -1.22
CA ASN A 110 17.51 1.42 -0.51
C ASN A 110 18.50 0.64 -1.39
N ASP A 111 18.05 0.10 -2.53
CA ASP A 111 18.88 -0.66 -3.46
C ASP A 111 19.22 0.15 -4.71
N ARG A 112 20.51 0.26 -5.03
CA ARG A 112 20.99 1.04 -6.18
C ARG A 112 20.45 0.52 -7.51
N ASN A 113 20.36 -0.80 -7.68
CA ASN A 113 19.84 -1.42 -8.89
C ASN A 113 18.34 -1.13 -9.06
N LEU A 114 17.56 -1.24 -7.98
CA LEU A 114 16.13 -0.90 -8.00
C LEU A 114 15.88 0.60 -8.22
N ILE A 115 16.77 1.47 -7.71
CA ILE A 115 16.73 2.90 -7.99
C ILE A 115 16.98 3.18 -9.48
N TYR A 116 17.99 2.55 -10.10
CA TYR A 116 18.24 2.72 -11.54
C TYR A 116 17.07 2.27 -12.40
N ILE A 117 16.45 1.13 -12.05
CA ILE A 117 15.24 0.65 -12.72
C ILE A 117 14.10 1.67 -12.59
N SER A 118 13.89 2.21 -11.38
CA SER A 118 12.85 3.21 -11.13
C SER A 118 13.07 4.51 -11.90
N ILE A 119 14.32 4.95 -12.06
CA ILE A 119 14.69 6.11 -12.89
C ILE A 119 14.41 5.82 -14.37
N ALA A 120 14.77 4.63 -14.88
CA ALA A 120 14.52 4.26 -16.27
C ALA A 120 13.03 4.27 -16.59
N VAL A 121 12.20 3.74 -15.68
CA VAL A 121 10.73 3.78 -15.79
C VAL A 121 10.21 5.21 -15.76
N ALA A 122 10.74 6.08 -14.89
CA ALA A 122 10.35 7.49 -14.83
C ALA A 122 10.62 8.22 -16.16
N ILE A 123 11.80 8.02 -16.74
CA ILE A 123 12.18 8.61 -18.02
C ILE A 123 11.25 8.13 -19.14
N LEU A 124 10.93 6.84 -19.18
CA LEU A 124 10.02 6.26 -20.16
C LEU A 124 8.63 6.92 -20.07
N ILE A 125 8.09 7.08 -18.86
CA ILE A 125 6.78 7.69 -18.64
C ILE A 125 6.78 9.16 -19.08
N ILE A 126 7.83 9.93 -18.75
CA ILE A 126 7.98 11.32 -19.20
C ILE A 126 8.05 11.40 -20.72
N LEU A 127 8.81 10.50 -21.35
CA LEU A 127 8.95 10.48 -22.81
C LEU A 127 7.59 10.24 -23.48
N VAL A 128 6.81 9.27 -22.98
CA VAL A 128 5.45 9.00 -23.45
C VAL A 128 4.56 10.23 -23.25
N PHE A 129 4.66 10.89 -22.09
CA PHE A 129 3.87 12.08 -21.78
C PHE A 129 4.20 13.25 -22.72
N ILE A 130 5.49 13.48 -23.00
CA ILE A 130 5.95 14.50 -23.96
C ILE A 130 5.46 14.15 -25.37
N LEU A 131 5.64 12.91 -25.83
CA LEU A 131 5.20 12.49 -27.16
C LEU A 131 3.69 12.62 -27.34
N TYR A 132 2.92 12.34 -26.29
CA TYR A 132 1.48 12.53 -26.30
C TYR A 132 1.08 14.01 -26.40
N TYR A 133 1.78 14.90 -25.69
CA TYR A 133 1.48 16.33 -25.71
C TYR A 133 1.97 17.05 -26.98
N LEU A 134 3.04 16.55 -27.60
CA LEU A 134 3.66 17.12 -28.80
C LEU A 134 2.97 16.68 -30.10
N ARG A 135 2.06 15.69 -30.03
CA ARG A 135 1.26 15.19 -31.15
C ARG A 135 -0.10 15.86 -31.18
#